data_AF-A0A9D4I0T5-F1
#
_entry.id   AF-A0A9D4I0T5-F1
#
_cell.length_a   1.000
_cell.length_b   1.000
_cell.length_c   1.000
_cell.angle_alpha   90.00
_cell.angle_beta   90.00
_cell.angle_gamma   90.00
#
_symmetry.space_group_name_H-M   'P 1'
#
loop_
_entity.id
_entity.type
_entity.pdbx_description
1 polymer ?
#
loop_
_entity_poly.entity_id
_entity_poly.type
_entity_poly.pdbx_seq_one_letter_code
_entity_poly.pdbx_strand_id
1 'polypeptide(L)' 'MRMTPLHLAAIDGDVQIMEILVEKGAKIDVMNQEQQTPLHKACTHNSVACIEYLLKK' A
#
# COMPACT_ATOMS: atom_id res chain seq x y z
N MET A 1 1.50 -13.28 -9.83
CA MET A 1 1.66 -11.99 -9.13
C MET A 1 0.65 -11.88 -8.00
N ARG A 2 0.99 -12.26 -6.76
CA ARG A 2 0.07 -12.14 -5.62
C ARG A 2 0.19 -10.75 -5.00
N MET A 3 -0.63 -9.80 -5.43
CA MET A 3 -0.76 -8.47 -4.80
C MET A 3 -1.96 -8.43 -3.86
N THR A 4 -1.85 -7.65 -2.78
CA THR A 4 -3.01 -7.33 -1.91
C THR A 4 -3.73 -6.09 -2.43
N PRO A 5 -4.99 -5.85 -2.03
CA PRO A 5 -5.67 -4.59 -2.33
C PRO A 5 -4.86 -3.36 -1.91
N LEU A 6 -4.08 -3.46 -0.82
CA LEU A 6 -3.24 -2.36 -0.34
C LEU A 6 -2.05 -2.07 -1.28
N HIS A 7 -1.51 -3.08 -1.98
CA HIS A 7 -0.51 -2.84 -3.03
C HIS A 7 -1.12 -2.06 -4.18
N LEU A 8 -2.34 -2.43 -4.60
CA LEU A 8 -3.02 -1.78 -5.72
C LEU A 8 -3.36 -0.33 -5.39
N ALA A 9 -3.88 -0.07 -4.19
CA ALA A 9 -4.16 1.29 -3.73
C ALA A 9 -2.88 2.14 -3.62
N ALA A 10 -1.77 1.55 -3.15
CA ALA A 10 -0.47 2.22 -3.10
C ALA A 10 0.09 2.56 -4.51
N ILE A 11 -0.16 1.69 -5.49
CA ILE A 11 0.19 1.94 -6.91
C ILE A 11 -0.63 3.10 -7.47
N ASP A 12 -1.93 3.12 -7.19
CA ASP A 12 -2.86 4.14 -7.70
C ASP A 12 -2.70 5.49 -7.00
N GLY A 13 -2.10 5.51 -5.81
CA GLY A 13 -1.92 6.72 -5.02
C GLY A 13 -3.14 7.10 -4.18
N ASP A 14 -4.14 6.21 -4.07
CA ASP A 14 -5.40 6.47 -3.38
C ASP A 14 -5.31 6.14 -1.88
N VAL A 15 -5.02 7.17 -1.09
CA VAL A 15 -4.96 7.09 0.38
C VAL A 15 -6.33 6.75 0.99
N GLN A 16 -7.43 7.20 0.39
CA GLN A 16 -8.76 6.97 0.94
C GLN A 16 -9.13 5.49 0.88
N ILE A 17 -8.79 4.81 -0.22
CA ILE A 17 -8.93 3.36 -0.32
C ILE A 17 -8.01 2.66 0.68
N MET A 18 -6.78 3.14 0.88
CA MET A 18 -5.86 2.56 1.86
C MET A 18 -6.41 2.65 3.29
N GLU A 19 -7.01 3.78 3.66
CA GLU A 19 -7.68 3.97 4.94
C GLU A 19 -8.78 2.95 5.17
N ILE A 20 -9.70 2.81 4.21
CA ILE A 20 -10.80 1.84 4.30
C ILE A 20 -10.26 0.42 4.47
N LEU A 21 -9.22 0.05 3.71
CA LEU A 21 -8.62 -1.28 3.79
C LEU A 21 -7.98 -1.54 5.16
N VAL A 22 -7.20 -0.59 5.67
CA VAL A 22 -6.54 -0.71 6.99
C VAL A 22 -7.58 -0.75 8.11
N GLU A 23 -8.63 0.06 8.05
CA GLU A 23 -9.75 0.03 9.01
C GLU A 23 -10.48 -1.32 9.03
N LYS A 24 -10.54 -2.02 7.89
CA LYS A 24 -11.09 -3.38 7.79
C LYS A 24 -10.09 -4.48 8.13
N GLY A 25 -8.92 -4.13 8.65
CA GLY A 25 -7.92 -5.09 9.12
C GLY A 25 -6.96 -5.59 8.04
N ALA A 26 -6.84 -4.87 6.91
CA ALA A 26 -5.78 -5.16 5.95
C ALA A 26 -4.41 -4.93 6.61
N LYS A 27 -3.52 -5.92 6.47
CA LYS A 27 -2.14 -5.83 6.94
C LYS A 27 -1.31 -4.92 6.02
N ILE A 28 -0.61 -3.96 6.60
CA ILE A 28 0.13 -2.91 5.88
C ILE A 28 1.48 -3.36 5.33
N ASP A 29 2.02 -4.45 5.86
CA ASP A 29 3.38 -4.95 5.66
C ASP A 29 3.43 -6.27 4.85
N VAL A 30 2.30 -6.69 4.28
CA VAL A 30 2.23 -7.94 3.50
C VAL A 30 3.16 -7.86 2.30
N MET A 31 4.01 -8.87 2.14
CA MET A 31 4.85 -9.01 0.95
C MET A 31 4.11 -9.74 -0.17
N ASN A 32 4.26 -9.23 -1.39
CA ASN A 32 3.89 -9.93 -2.62
C ASN A 32 4.92 -11.03 -2.98
N GLN A 33 4.74 -11.71 -4.11
CA GLN A 33 5.68 -12.75 -4.60
C GLN A 33 7.09 -12.22 -4.93
N GLU A 34 7.23 -10.90 -5.10
CA GLU A 34 8.50 -10.22 -5.39
C GLU A 34 9.16 -9.70 -4.11
N GLN A 35 8.67 -10.10 -2.92
CA GLN A 35 9.11 -9.60 -1.62
C GLN A 35 8.92 -8.09 -1.44
N GLN A 36 7.98 -7.50 -2.19
CA GLN A 36 7.64 -6.10 -2.10
C GLN A 36 6.41 -5.91 -1.22
N THR A 37 6.44 -4.88 -0.38
CA THR A 37 5.30 -4.43 0.43
C THR A 37 4.51 -3.34 -0.31
N PRO A 38 3.32 -2.95 0.17
CA PRO A 38 2.60 -1.78 -0.34
C PRO A 38 3.47 -0.51 -0.38
N LEU A 39 4.35 -0.32 0.62
CA LEU A 39 5.29 0.81 0.65
C LEU A 39 6.29 0.79 -0.51
N HIS A 40 6.84 -0.39 -0.85
CA HIS A 40 7.72 -0.51 -2.01
C HIS A 40 7.02 -0.07 -3.29
N LYS A 41 5.75 -0.47 -3.47
CA LYS A 41 4.96 -0.07 -4.63
C LYS A 41 4.67 1.43 -4.64
N ALA A 42 4.29 2.03 -3.51
CA ALA A 42 4.10 3.47 -3.38
C ALA A 42 5.37 4.26 -3.78
N CYS A 43 6.56 3.82 -3.35
CA CYS A 43 7.83 4.43 -3.72
C CYS A 43 8.11 4.33 -5.23
N THR A 44 7.89 3.16 -5.83
CA THR A 44 8.14 2.96 -7.28
C THR A 44 7.17 3.74 -8.18
N HIS A 45 5.99 4.11 -7.68
CA HIS A 45 4.97 4.86 -8.43
C HIS A 45 4.90 6.35 -8.03
N ASN A 46 5.83 6.81 -7.18
CA ASN A 46 5.89 8.19 -6.70
C ASN A 46 4.60 8.68 -6.00
N SER A 47 3.90 7.76 -5.32
CA SER A 47 2.66 8.01 -4.60
C SER A 47 2.93 8.65 -3.23
N VAL A 48 3.39 9.91 -3.21
CA VAL A 48 3.88 10.61 -2.00
C VAL A 48 2.88 10.54 -0.84
N ALA A 49 1.60 10.80 -1.09
CA ALA A 49 0.57 10.74 -0.06
C ALA A 49 0.41 9.34 0.56
N CYS A 50 0.53 8.28 -0.27
CA CYS A 50 0.51 6.90 0.21
C CYS A 50 1.77 6.53 0.99
N ILE A 51 2.94 7.07 0.60
CA ILE A 51 4.20 6.90 1.36
C ILE A 51 4.05 7.51 2.75
N GLU A 52 3.60 8.77 2.83
CA GLU A 52 3.36 9.44 4.10
C GLU A 52 2.33 8.71 4.96
N TYR A 53 1.26 8.21 4.34
CA TYR A 53 0.23 7.43 5.02
C TYR A 53 0.81 6.12 5.60
N LEU A 54 1.52 5.34 4.80
CA LEU A 54 2.10 4.06 5.20
C LEU A 54 3.20 4.21 6.25
N LEU A 55 3.95 5.31 6.25
CA LEU A 55 4.97 5.59 7.27
C LEU A 55 4.38 6.02 8.62
N LYS A 56 3.11 6.44 8.65
CA LYS A 56 2.40 6.83 9.89
C LYS A 56 1.64 5.67 10.55
N LYS A 57 1.53 4.52 9.89
CA LYS A 57 0.82 3.32 10.38
C LYS A 57 1.78 2.26 10.86
#